data_AF-A0A101DJZ0-F1
#
_entry.id   AF-A0A101DJZ0-F1
#
_cell.length_a   1.000
_cell.length_b   1.000
_cell.length_c   1.000
_cell.angle_alpha   90.00
_cell.angle_beta   90.00
_cell.angle_gamma   90.00
#
_symmetry.space_group_name_H-M   'P 1'
#
loop_
_entity.id
_entity.type
_entity.pdbx_description
1 polymer ?
#
loop_
_entity_poly.entity_id
_entity_poly.type
_entity_poly.pdbx_seq_one_letter_code
_entity_poly.pdbx_strand_id
1 'polypeptide(L)'
;MFCNQKLSTGREKVNDIKLLVNKELRQLKKQAQQKKKVFGLGFFGGTFTGLSLELQTYILSEARKLKKEGWVDFVSLSTRPDFVNYEVAELLAGAEVDLVELGIQSFNPEVLQANKRSYSLKDILSALSLLQEKNLDYGFQLLPGMFKQSLAIFWEDLDWTLKLRPKTIRLYPCLVLKDTLLARYYWQGKFVPWELEKTLLALAVAVKKFWEQGITILRVGLTPEKELLENILAGPWHPSLGLLVKSLAFRMYVQEYLFWSSRTVQAIYLPSRLESFFWGYKGEAKTEWKKIGIGPELVKTGPYREIKIDFVN
;
A
#
# COMPACT_ATOMS: atom_id res chain seq x y z
N MET A 1 7.72 0.17 17.99
CA MET A 1 8.47 1.19 17.22
C MET A 1 7.53 2.24 16.61
N PHE A 2 6.59 1.84 15.75
CA PHE A 2 5.79 2.78 14.92
C PHE A 2 4.30 2.89 15.26
N CYS A 3 3.75 1.95 16.03
CA CYS A 3 2.33 1.89 16.35
C CYS A 3 2.17 1.74 17.85
N ASN A 4 1.21 2.48 18.40
CA ASN A 4 0.59 2.17 19.69
C ASN A 4 -0.73 1.47 19.36
N GLN A 5 -0.83 0.18 19.68
CA GLN A 5 -1.94 -0.68 19.28
C GLN A 5 -3.30 -0.22 19.85
N LYS A 6 -3.28 0.64 20.88
CA LYS A 6 -4.48 1.31 21.44
C LYS A 6 -4.99 2.48 20.58
N LEU A 7 -4.14 3.10 19.75
CA LEU A 7 -4.46 4.29 18.95
C LEU A 7 -4.96 3.96 17.54
N SER A 8 -4.86 2.71 17.10
CA SER A 8 -5.15 2.29 15.71
C SER A 8 -6.47 1.53 15.53
N THR A 9 -7.15 1.18 16.61
CA THR A 9 -8.36 0.35 16.54
C THR A 9 -9.58 0.95 17.21
N GLY A 10 -9.44 2.04 17.98
CA GLY A 10 -10.53 2.72 18.70
C GLY A 10 -11.42 1.81 19.57
N ARG A 11 -11.01 0.56 19.85
CA ARG A 11 -11.84 -0.49 20.47
C ARG A 11 -11.22 -0.95 21.79
N GLU A 12 -12.09 -1.15 22.79
CA GLU A 12 -11.75 -1.78 24.08
C GLU A 12 -11.19 -3.21 23.89
N LYS A 13 -10.51 -3.73 24.92
CA LYS A 13 -10.03 -5.13 24.94
C LYS A 13 -11.19 -6.07 24.61
N VAL A 14 -11.05 -6.81 23.52
CA VAL A 14 -12.03 -7.82 23.11
C VAL A 14 -11.79 -9.08 23.95
N ASN A 15 -12.75 -9.42 24.81
CA ASN A 15 -12.66 -10.61 25.66
C ASN A 15 -12.94 -11.92 24.88
N ASP A 16 -13.73 -11.85 23.80
CA ASP A 16 -14.03 -12.98 22.93
C ASP A 16 -13.91 -12.58 21.44
N ILE A 17 -12.77 -12.95 20.84
CA ILE A 17 -12.46 -12.66 19.44
C ILE A 17 -13.39 -13.45 18.50
N LYS A 18 -13.75 -14.70 18.85
CA LYS A 18 -14.60 -15.53 17.99
C LYS A 18 -15.99 -14.93 17.88
N LEU A 19 -16.56 -14.49 19.00
CA LEU A 19 -17.86 -13.83 19.02
C LEU A 19 -17.85 -12.53 18.19
N LEU A 20 -16.80 -11.72 18.32
CA LEU A 20 -16.66 -10.50 17.53
C LEU A 20 -16.60 -10.80 16.04
N VAL A 21 -15.75 -11.74 15.62
CA VAL A 21 -15.61 -12.13 14.22
C VAL A 21 -16.94 -12.65 13.68
N ASN A 22 -17.61 -13.53 14.43
CA ASN A 22 -18.90 -14.06 14.02
C ASN A 22 -19.95 -12.95 13.80
N LYS A 23 -20.00 -11.98 14.71
CA LYS A 23 -20.90 -10.82 14.60
C LYS A 23 -20.61 -9.99 13.35
N GLU A 24 -19.34 -9.64 13.12
CA GLU A 24 -18.92 -8.82 11.97
C GLU A 24 -19.19 -9.54 10.64
N LEU A 25 -18.89 -10.85 10.55
CA LEU A 25 -19.13 -11.65 9.35
C LEU A 25 -20.62 -11.86 9.05
N ARG A 26 -21.45 -12.05 10.09
CA ARG A 26 -22.92 -12.08 9.92
C ARG A 26 -23.47 -10.75 9.42
N GLN A 27 -22.95 -9.64 9.93
CA GLN A 27 -23.33 -8.31 9.49
C GLN A 27 -22.94 -8.08 8.03
N LEU A 28 -21.72 -8.48 7.63
CA LEU A 28 -21.28 -8.46 6.24
C LEU A 28 -22.23 -9.25 5.33
N LYS A 29 -22.56 -10.49 5.69
CA LYS A 29 -23.50 -11.34 4.92
C LYS A 29 -24.86 -10.68 4.76
N LYS A 30 -25.42 -10.11 5.84
CA LYS A 30 -26.70 -9.40 5.80
C LYS A 30 -26.64 -8.20 4.83
N GLN A 31 -25.55 -7.43 4.87
CA GLN A 31 -25.36 -6.30 3.95
C GLN A 31 -25.22 -6.76 2.49
N ALA A 32 -24.53 -7.87 2.26
CA ALA A 32 -24.34 -8.48 0.94
C ALA A 32 -25.68 -8.88 0.32
N GLN A 33 -26.52 -9.54 1.10
CA GLN A 33 -27.88 -9.93 0.72
C GLN A 33 -28.76 -8.71 0.42
N GLN A 34 -28.77 -7.73 1.32
CA GLN A 34 -29.59 -6.51 1.16
C GLN A 34 -29.21 -5.69 -0.06
N LYS A 35 -27.90 -5.55 -0.32
CA LYS A 35 -27.38 -4.76 -1.45
C LYS A 35 -27.27 -5.55 -2.75
N LYS A 36 -27.50 -6.87 -2.71
CA LYS A 36 -27.22 -7.81 -3.81
C LYS A 36 -25.82 -7.61 -4.38
N LYS A 37 -24.83 -7.53 -3.49
CA LYS A 37 -23.41 -7.29 -3.83
C LYS A 37 -22.52 -8.36 -3.21
N VAL A 38 -21.45 -8.67 -3.93
CA VAL A 38 -20.32 -9.49 -3.43
C VAL A 38 -19.26 -8.55 -2.88
N PHE A 39 -18.58 -8.97 -1.81
CA PHE A 39 -17.55 -8.17 -1.14
C PHE A 39 -16.19 -8.88 -1.10
N GLY A 40 -15.13 -8.09 -1.07
CA GLY A 40 -13.82 -8.56 -0.60
C GLY A 40 -13.72 -8.48 0.93
N LEU A 41 -13.08 -9.46 1.54
CA LEU A 41 -12.79 -9.52 2.97
C LEU A 41 -11.28 -9.35 3.19
N GLY A 42 -10.90 -8.43 4.08
CA GLY A 42 -9.50 -8.15 4.40
C GLY A 42 -9.27 -8.13 5.91
N PHE A 43 -8.31 -8.92 6.38
CA PHE A 43 -7.90 -8.95 7.79
C PHE A 43 -6.64 -8.10 8.02
N PHE A 44 -6.81 -6.94 8.65
CA PHE A 44 -5.76 -5.93 8.89
C PHE A 44 -5.61 -5.59 10.39
N GLY A 45 -4.60 -4.78 10.73
CA GLY A 45 -4.44 -4.20 12.09
C GLY A 45 -3.39 -4.88 12.97
N GLY A 46 -2.64 -5.84 12.44
CA GLY A 46 -1.58 -6.53 13.16
C GLY A 46 -0.97 -7.65 12.32
N THR A 47 -0.41 -8.65 12.99
CA THR A 47 0.09 -9.88 12.37
C THR A 47 -1.00 -10.93 12.50
N PHE A 48 -1.83 -11.13 11.46
CA PHE A 48 -2.94 -12.08 11.51
C PHE A 48 -2.46 -13.48 11.93
N THR A 49 -1.35 -13.93 11.34
CA THR A 49 -0.80 -15.26 11.64
C THR A 49 -0.05 -15.33 12.97
N GLY A 50 -0.06 -14.23 13.76
CA GLY A 50 0.37 -14.22 15.16
C GLY A 50 -0.75 -14.53 16.15
N LEU A 51 -1.99 -14.70 15.68
CA LEU A 51 -3.06 -15.30 16.48
C LEU A 51 -2.75 -16.78 16.73
N SER A 52 -3.34 -17.38 17.77
CA SER A 52 -3.29 -18.84 17.95
C SER A 52 -3.82 -19.56 16.70
N LEU A 53 -3.25 -20.71 16.36
CA LEU A 53 -3.68 -21.51 15.19
C LEU A 53 -5.18 -21.82 15.22
N GLU A 54 -5.76 -22.05 16.40
CA GLU A 54 -7.20 -22.26 16.59
C GLU A 54 -8.04 -21.07 16.11
N LEU A 55 -7.66 -19.86 16.50
CA LEU A 55 -8.34 -18.63 16.06
C LEU A 55 -8.16 -18.38 14.57
N GLN A 56 -6.94 -18.57 14.04
CA GLN A 56 -6.71 -18.45 12.60
C GLN A 56 -7.63 -19.39 11.82
N THR A 57 -7.64 -20.66 12.21
CA THR A 57 -8.48 -21.71 11.60
C THR A 57 -9.96 -21.35 11.68
N TYR A 58 -10.44 -20.93 12.85
CA TYR A 58 -11.83 -20.50 13.02
C TYR A 58 -12.19 -19.36 12.07
N ILE A 59 -11.42 -18.26 12.09
CA ILE A 59 -11.70 -17.06 11.29
C ILE A 59 -11.69 -17.39 9.79
N LEU A 60 -10.67 -18.12 9.35
CA LEU A 60 -10.52 -18.52 7.95
C LEU A 60 -11.62 -19.47 7.49
N SER A 61 -12.06 -20.39 8.36
CA SER A 61 -13.19 -21.27 8.06
C SER A 61 -14.49 -20.51 7.84
N GLU A 62 -14.75 -19.46 8.63
CA GLU A 62 -15.93 -18.61 8.46
C GLU A 62 -15.84 -17.74 7.20
N ALA A 63 -14.66 -17.20 6.89
CA ALA A 63 -14.41 -16.50 5.63
C ALA A 63 -14.66 -17.39 4.42
N ARG A 64 -14.13 -18.62 4.43
CA ARG A 64 -14.32 -19.60 3.36
C ARG A 64 -15.79 -19.99 3.19
N LYS A 65 -16.56 -20.10 4.27
CA LYS A 65 -18.02 -20.34 4.19
C LYS A 65 -18.70 -19.22 3.40
N LEU A 66 -18.43 -17.96 3.72
CA LEU A 66 -19.00 -16.83 2.98
C LEU A 66 -18.58 -16.81 1.51
N LYS A 67 -17.35 -17.25 1.22
CA LYS A 67 -16.85 -17.39 -0.15
C LYS A 67 -17.63 -18.44 -0.94
N LYS A 68 -17.83 -19.63 -0.35
CA LYS A 68 -18.63 -20.72 -0.96
C LYS A 68 -20.10 -20.37 -1.15
N GLU A 69 -20.65 -19.52 -0.28
CA GLU A 69 -22.02 -19.00 -0.41
C GLU A 69 -22.16 -17.88 -1.46
N GLY A 70 -21.05 -17.40 -2.05
CA GLY A 70 -21.04 -16.34 -3.06
C GLY A 70 -21.22 -14.92 -2.53
N TRP A 71 -21.09 -14.70 -1.22
CA TRP A 71 -21.16 -13.36 -0.62
C TRP A 71 -19.79 -12.67 -0.53
N VAL A 72 -18.73 -13.46 -0.61
CA VAL A 72 -17.33 -13.00 -0.67
C VAL A 72 -16.66 -13.61 -1.90
N ASP A 73 -15.90 -12.83 -2.66
CA ASP A 73 -15.12 -13.33 -3.81
C ASP A 73 -13.62 -13.30 -3.57
N PHE A 74 -13.17 -12.44 -2.66
CA PHE A 74 -11.76 -12.21 -2.39
C PHE A 74 -11.49 -12.15 -0.89
N VAL A 75 -10.48 -12.89 -0.43
CA VAL A 75 -10.02 -12.93 0.96
C VAL A 75 -8.55 -12.57 0.99
N SER A 76 -8.20 -11.57 1.79
CA SER A 76 -6.82 -11.14 2.00
C SER A 76 -6.50 -10.95 3.47
N LEU A 77 -5.22 -11.06 3.80
CA LEU A 77 -4.73 -10.78 5.15
C LEU A 77 -3.34 -10.17 5.11
N SER A 78 -3.00 -9.41 6.16
CA SER A 78 -1.63 -8.94 6.37
C SER A 78 -0.94 -9.74 7.47
N THR A 79 0.33 -10.07 7.23
CA THR A 79 1.17 -10.73 8.22
C THR A 79 2.62 -10.28 8.17
N ARG A 80 3.44 -10.76 9.10
CA ARG A 80 4.89 -10.60 9.10
C ARG A 80 5.53 -11.80 8.40
N PRO A 81 6.67 -11.60 7.73
CA PRO A 81 7.37 -12.69 7.06
C PRO A 81 7.73 -13.86 7.98
N ASP A 82 8.22 -13.59 9.20
CA ASP A 82 8.63 -14.62 10.17
C ASP A 82 7.48 -15.44 10.77
N PHE A 83 6.23 -15.09 10.48
CA PHE A 83 5.05 -15.84 10.91
C PHE A 83 4.47 -16.72 9.79
N VAL A 84 5.15 -16.82 8.65
CA VAL A 84 4.78 -17.71 7.55
C VAL A 84 5.69 -18.93 7.58
N ASN A 85 5.21 -19.99 8.22
CA ASN A 85 5.82 -21.31 8.17
C ASN A 85 4.97 -22.26 7.31
N TYR A 86 5.41 -23.51 7.17
CA TYR A 86 4.71 -24.51 6.35
C TYR A 86 3.25 -24.72 6.79
N GLU A 87 3.00 -24.87 8.09
CA GLU A 87 1.65 -25.11 8.64
C GLU A 87 0.72 -23.93 8.38
N VAL A 88 1.21 -22.70 8.53
CA VAL A 88 0.46 -21.48 8.23
C VAL A 88 0.18 -21.42 6.72
N ALA A 89 1.17 -21.60 5.86
CA ALA A 89 0.97 -21.56 4.41
C ALA A 89 -0.04 -22.62 3.94
N GLU A 90 0.01 -23.83 4.50
CA GLU A 90 -0.98 -24.89 4.26
C GLU A 90 -2.38 -24.49 4.69
N LEU A 91 -2.52 -23.91 5.89
CA LEU A 91 -3.80 -23.41 6.39
C LEU A 91 -4.39 -22.32 5.48
N LEU A 92 -3.56 -21.36 5.05
CA LEU A 92 -4.00 -20.27 4.18
C LEU A 92 -4.49 -20.78 2.81
N ALA A 93 -3.76 -21.73 2.23
CA ALA A 93 -4.14 -22.38 0.98
C ALA A 93 -5.43 -23.19 1.13
N GLY A 94 -5.53 -24.03 2.17
CA GLY A 94 -6.73 -24.82 2.46
C GLY A 94 -7.96 -23.96 2.80
N ALA A 95 -7.75 -22.72 3.22
CA ALA A 95 -8.79 -21.72 3.45
C ALA A 95 -9.20 -20.92 2.19
N GLU A 96 -8.55 -21.14 1.04
CA GLU A 96 -8.78 -20.39 -0.21
C GLU A 96 -8.55 -18.88 -0.06
N VAL A 97 -7.52 -18.49 0.71
CA VAL A 97 -7.05 -17.11 0.79
C VAL A 97 -6.47 -16.68 -0.56
N ASP A 98 -6.86 -15.52 -1.06
CA ASP A 98 -6.46 -15.04 -2.38
C ASP A 98 -5.16 -14.22 -2.33
N LEU A 99 -4.91 -13.46 -1.26
CA LEU A 99 -3.75 -12.58 -1.18
C LEU A 99 -3.18 -12.48 0.24
N VAL A 100 -1.88 -12.76 0.38
CA VAL A 100 -1.12 -12.59 1.62
C VAL A 100 -0.23 -11.36 1.50
N GLU A 101 -0.53 -10.32 2.27
CA GLU A 101 0.31 -9.12 2.35
C GLU A 101 1.40 -9.28 3.41
N LEU A 102 2.66 -9.24 2.99
CA LEU A 102 3.82 -9.28 3.88
C LEU A 102 4.25 -7.87 4.27
N GLY A 103 4.23 -7.61 5.58
CA GLY A 103 4.69 -6.38 6.20
C GLY A 103 6.21 -6.24 6.24
N ILE A 104 6.88 -6.29 5.08
CA ILE A 104 8.35 -6.27 4.92
C ILE A 104 8.96 -4.98 5.49
N GLN A 105 8.41 -3.84 5.08
CA GLN A 105 8.86 -2.47 5.41
C GLN A 105 10.20 -2.05 4.81
N SER A 106 11.23 -2.88 4.95
CA SER A 106 12.56 -2.75 4.34
C SER A 106 13.20 -4.15 4.20
N PHE A 107 14.11 -4.31 3.26
CA PHE A 107 14.95 -5.49 3.06
C PHE A 107 16.33 -5.32 3.73
N ASN A 108 16.68 -4.10 4.16
CA ASN A 108 17.96 -3.79 4.77
C ASN A 108 18.02 -4.27 6.24
N PRO A 109 18.96 -5.17 6.60
CA PRO A 109 19.05 -5.73 7.95
C PRO A 109 19.27 -4.70 9.05
N GLU A 110 20.08 -3.66 8.80
CA GLU A 110 20.38 -2.63 9.80
C GLU A 110 19.15 -1.76 10.09
N VAL A 111 18.39 -1.41 9.05
CA VAL A 111 17.12 -0.69 9.20
C VAL A 111 16.12 -1.56 9.98
N LEU A 112 15.97 -2.83 9.63
CA LEU A 112 15.07 -3.74 10.34
C LEU A 112 15.44 -3.85 11.83
N GLN A 113 16.72 -4.07 12.14
CA GLN A 113 17.20 -4.17 13.52
C GLN A 113 17.02 -2.86 14.31
N ALA A 114 17.37 -1.72 13.71
CA ALA A 114 17.24 -0.40 14.33
C ALA A 114 15.77 -0.07 14.66
N ASN A 115 14.84 -0.63 13.89
CA ASN A 115 13.40 -0.46 14.04
C ASN A 115 12.72 -1.62 14.79
N LYS A 116 13.50 -2.48 15.45
CA LYS A 116 13.03 -3.58 16.29
C LYS A 116 12.14 -4.57 15.54
N ARG A 117 12.48 -4.86 14.29
CA ARG A 117 11.94 -5.99 13.53
C ARG A 117 12.80 -7.22 13.78
N SER A 118 12.16 -8.34 14.08
CA SER A 118 12.85 -9.59 14.45
C SER A 118 12.98 -10.58 13.30
N TYR A 119 12.72 -10.14 12.06
CA TYR A 119 12.88 -10.94 10.85
C TYR A 119 13.99 -10.37 9.98
N SER A 120 14.58 -11.25 9.16
CA SER A 120 15.69 -10.99 8.26
C SER A 120 15.27 -11.11 6.79
N LEU A 121 16.19 -10.78 5.87
CA LEU A 121 16.01 -11.07 4.45
C LEU A 121 15.75 -12.56 4.21
N LYS A 122 16.40 -13.46 4.96
CA LYS A 122 16.19 -14.91 4.84
C LYS A 122 14.75 -15.28 5.16
N ASP A 123 14.18 -14.75 6.24
CA ASP A 123 12.80 -15.02 6.64
C ASP A 123 11.81 -14.50 5.58
N ILE A 124 12.10 -13.34 4.98
CA ILE A 124 11.32 -12.82 3.85
C ILE A 124 11.33 -13.79 2.68
N LEU A 125 12.51 -14.23 2.24
CA LEU A 125 12.64 -15.14 1.10
C LEU A 125 12.00 -16.52 1.39
N SER A 126 12.16 -17.04 2.60
CA SER A 126 11.51 -18.30 3.02
C SER A 126 9.99 -18.20 3.01
N ALA A 127 9.42 -17.10 3.53
CA ALA A 127 7.99 -16.86 3.48
C ALA A 127 7.46 -16.82 2.03
N LEU A 128 8.18 -16.15 1.13
CA LEU A 128 7.81 -16.07 -0.29
C LEU A 128 7.85 -17.43 -0.97
N SER A 129 8.87 -18.25 -0.71
CA SER A 129 8.96 -19.62 -1.25
C SER A 129 7.73 -20.44 -0.87
N LEU A 130 7.35 -20.42 0.41
CA LEU A 130 6.19 -21.17 0.91
C LEU A 130 4.88 -20.68 0.29
N LEU A 131 4.69 -19.37 0.14
CA LEU A 131 3.48 -18.83 -0.51
C LEU A 131 3.42 -19.23 -1.98
N GLN A 132 4.55 -19.20 -2.70
CA GLN A 132 4.64 -19.63 -4.10
C GLN A 132 4.37 -21.13 -4.26
N GLU A 133 4.97 -21.97 -3.41
CA GLU A 133 4.76 -23.43 -3.40
C GLU A 133 3.28 -23.80 -3.18
N LYS A 134 2.53 -22.95 -2.45
CA LYS A 134 1.10 -23.11 -2.20
C LYS A 134 0.20 -22.36 -3.17
N ASN A 135 0.76 -21.77 -4.24
CA ASN A 135 0.04 -20.97 -5.24
C ASN A 135 -0.78 -19.82 -4.64
N LEU A 136 -0.29 -19.20 -3.57
CA LEU A 136 -0.89 -18.02 -2.95
C LEU A 136 -0.30 -16.75 -3.54
N ASP A 137 -1.15 -15.81 -3.98
CA ASP A 137 -0.63 -14.49 -4.35
C ASP A 137 -0.12 -13.76 -3.12
N TYR A 138 0.90 -12.94 -3.32
CA TYR A 138 1.48 -12.12 -2.27
C TYR A 138 1.62 -10.65 -2.65
N GLY A 139 1.51 -9.79 -1.64
CA GLY A 139 1.69 -8.36 -1.73
C GLY A 139 2.69 -7.86 -0.69
N PHE A 140 3.32 -6.70 -0.93
CA PHE A 140 4.25 -6.11 0.03
C PHE A 140 3.70 -4.83 0.65
N GLN A 141 3.98 -4.62 1.92
CA GLN A 141 3.86 -3.31 2.56
C GLN A 141 5.26 -2.78 2.88
N LEU A 142 5.66 -1.68 2.23
CA LEU A 142 6.89 -0.95 2.52
C LEU A 142 6.61 0.27 3.42
N LEU A 143 7.60 0.69 4.20
CA LEU A 143 7.48 1.83 5.12
C LEU A 143 8.56 2.90 4.88
N PRO A 144 8.53 3.66 3.77
CA PRO A 144 9.67 4.52 3.39
C PRO A 144 9.95 5.63 4.41
N GLY A 145 11.22 5.89 4.70
CA GLY A 145 11.65 6.88 5.70
C GLY A 145 11.73 6.36 7.13
N MET A 146 11.96 5.04 7.33
CA MET A 146 12.19 4.47 8.66
C MET A 146 13.44 5.06 9.35
N PHE A 147 13.57 4.87 10.67
CA PHE A 147 14.79 5.25 11.39
C PHE A 147 16.01 4.53 10.78
N LYS A 148 17.08 5.29 10.49
CA LYS A 148 18.28 4.86 9.75
C LYS A 148 18.09 4.49 8.27
N GLN A 149 16.90 4.68 7.68
CA GLN A 149 16.71 4.44 6.25
C GLN A 149 17.03 5.71 5.45
N SER A 150 18.15 5.67 4.74
CA SER A 150 18.51 6.69 3.75
C SER A 150 17.69 6.51 2.46
N LEU A 151 17.77 7.50 1.57
CA LEU A 151 17.14 7.37 0.25
C LEU A 151 17.80 6.26 -0.58
N ALA A 152 19.12 6.08 -0.46
CA ALA A 152 19.85 4.99 -1.12
C ALA A 152 19.35 3.61 -0.66
N ILE A 153 19.15 3.42 0.65
CA ILE A 153 18.60 2.17 1.18
C ILE A 153 17.17 1.94 0.67
N PHE A 154 16.36 2.99 0.55
CA PHE A 154 15.02 2.85 -0.04
C PHE A 154 15.07 2.46 -1.54
N TRP A 155 16.09 2.88 -2.28
CA TRP A 155 16.31 2.40 -3.64
C TRP A 155 16.69 0.92 -3.69
N GLU A 156 17.51 0.43 -2.76
CA GLU A 156 17.78 -1.00 -2.62
C GLU A 156 16.49 -1.78 -2.30
N ASP A 157 15.65 -1.25 -1.40
CA ASP A 157 14.34 -1.85 -1.07
C ASP A 157 13.41 -1.91 -2.30
N LEU A 158 13.47 -0.88 -3.15
CA LEU A 158 12.74 -0.83 -4.42
C LEU A 158 13.27 -1.88 -5.40
N ASP A 159 14.59 -2.01 -5.55
CA ASP A 159 15.20 -3.02 -6.43
C ASP A 159 14.83 -4.44 -6.01
N TRP A 160 14.87 -4.74 -4.70
CA TRP A 160 14.38 -6.00 -4.16
C TRP A 160 12.91 -6.24 -4.46
N THR A 161 12.07 -5.22 -4.28
CA THR A 161 10.64 -5.31 -4.55
C THR A 161 10.37 -5.64 -6.02
N LEU A 162 11.04 -4.94 -6.94
CA LEU A 162 10.89 -5.17 -8.38
C LEU A 162 11.40 -6.56 -8.79
N LYS A 163 12.49 -7.04 -8.18
CA LYS A 163 13.03 -8.38 -8.41
C LYS A 163 12.08 -9.49 -7.94
N LEU A 164 11.42 -9.30 -6.80
CA LEU A 164 10.54 -10.31 -6.18
C LEU A 164 9.09 -10.27 -6.71
N ARG A 165 8.74 -9.24 -7.50
CA ARG A 165 7.50 -9.11 -8.27
C ARG A 165 6.22 -9.45 -7.48
N PRO A 166 5.93 -8.74 -6.36
CA PRO A 166 4.66 -8.93 -5.67
C PRO A 166 3.49 -8.52 -6.56
N LYS A 167 2.34 -9.18 -6.42
CA LYS A 167 1.11 -8.82 -7.15
C LYS A 167 0.62 -7.43 -6.76
N THR A 168 0.80 -7.08 -5.49
CA THR A 168 0.32 -5.82 -4.94
C THR A 168 1.34 -5.13 -4.04
N ILE A 169 1.22 -3.80 -3.91
CA ILE A 169 2.05 -3.02 -2.98
C ILE A 169 1.27 -1.95 -2.23
N ARG A 170 1.66 -1.73 -0.97
CA ARG A 170 1.31 -0.58 -0.15
C ARG A 170 2.56 0.20 0.25
N LEU A 171 2.49 1.51 0.11
CA LEU A 171 3.56 2.43 0.50
C LEU A 171 3.07 3.32 1.63
N TYR A 172 3.61 3.13 2.83
CA TYR A 172 3.24 3.93 4.00
C TYR A 172 4.47 4.70 4.51
N PRO A 173 4.70 5.95 4.05
CA PRO A 173 5.78 6.75 4.59
C PRO A 173 5.73 6.84 6.11
N CYS A 174 6.90 6.75 6.74
CA CYS A 174 7.01 6.70 8.17
C CYS A 174 6.58 8.03 8.80
N LEU A 175 5.56 7.96 9.67
CA LEU A 175 5.12 9.08 10.50
C LEU A 175 5.61 8.87 11.93
N VAL A 176 5.90 9.97 12.62
CA VAL A 176 6.15 9.98 14.06
C VAL A 176 4.80 10.13 14.75
N LEU A 177 4.37 9.09 15.46
CA LEU A 177 3.11 9.11 16.22
C LEU A 177 3.37 9.27 17.71
N LYS A 178 2.46 9.94 18.43
CA LYS A 178 2.47 10.05 19.90
C LYS A 178 2.62 8.68 20.56
N ASP A 179 3.27 8.66 21.71
CA ASP A 179 3.48 7.47 22.54
C ASP A 179 4.19 6.30 21.86
N THR A 180 5.03 6.59 20.86
CA THR A 180 5.86 5.58 20.20
C THR A 180 7.34 5.71 20.59
N LEU A 181 8.09 4.61 20.43
CA LEU A 181 9.56 4.67 20.56
C LEU A 181 10.17 5.63 19.53
N LEU A 182 9.61 5.70 18.32
CA LEU A 182 10.05 6.63 17.30
C LEU A 182 9.84 8.09 17.72
N ALA A 183 8.73 8.41 18.41
CA ALA A 183 8.54 9.74 19.00
C ALA A 183 9.62 10.08 20.03
N ARG A 184 10.04 9.12 20.87
CA ARG A 184 11.16 9.35 21.79
C ARG A 184 12.46 9.64 21.05
N TYR A 185 12.73 8.95 19.94
CA TYR A 185 13.91 9.25 19.11
C TYR A 185 13.81 10.62 18.44
N TYR A 186 12.62 11.00 17.97
CA TYR A 186 12.35 12.32 17.41
C TYR A 186 12.60 13.44 18.44
N TRP A 187 12.04 13.34 19.64
CA TRP A 187 12.24 14.32 20.72
C TRP A 187 13.70 14.44 21.18
N GLN A 188 14.47 13.36 21.06
CA GLN A 188 15.91 13.34 21.36
C GLN A 188 16.79 13.82 20.20
N GLY A 189 16.21 14.24 19.06
CA GLY A 189 16.96 14.61 17.86
C GLY A 189 17.67 13.45 17.15
N LYS A 190 17.40 12.19 17.55
CA LYS A 190 18.01 10.99 16.95
C LYS A 190 17.36 10.62 15.62
N PHE A 191 16.12 11.02 15.40
CA PHE A 191 15.40 10.74 14.16
C PHE A 191 14.78 12.01 13.60
N VAL A 192 15.04 12.28 12.33
CA VAL A 192 14.38 13.31 11.55
C VAL A 192 13.60 12.60 10.45
N PRO A 193 12.25 12.67 10.43
CA PRO A 193 11.48 12.06 9.37
C PRO A 193 11.76 12.75 8.04
N TRP A 194 11.50 12.05 6.94
CA TRP A 194 11.64 12.67 5.63
C TRP A 194 10.67 13.85 5.47
N GLU A 195 11.14 14.88 4.78
CA GLU A 195 10.29 15.98 4.35
C GLU A 195 9.27 15.52 3.32
N LEU A 196 8.16 16.25 3.22
CA LEU A 196 7.08 15.91 2.32
C LEU A 196 7.55 15.91 0.87
N GLU A 197 8.28 16.93 0.41
CA GLU A 197 8.76 17.03 -0.97
C GLU A 197 9.68 15.86 -1.36
N LYS A 198 10.67 15.56 -0.51
CA LYS A 198 11.54 14.38 -0.67
C LYS A 198 10.72 13.10 -0.76
N THR A 199 9.71 12.95 0.10
CA THR A 199 8.83 11.77 0.12
C THR A 199 8.00 11.67 -1.15
N LEU A 200 7.42 12.77 -1.62
CA LEU A 200 6.65 12.81 -2.86
C LEU A 200 7.49 12.35 -4.05
N LEU A 201 8.70 12.89 -4.20
CA LEU A 201 9.61 12.50 -5.27
C LEU A 201 10.01 11.02 -5.17
N ALA A 202 10.45 10.57 -3.99
CA ALA A 202 10.90 9.20 -3.77
C ALA A 202 9.80 8.18 -4.11
N LEU A 203 8.58 8.43 -3.63
CA LEU A 203 7.45 7.56 -3.90
C LEU A 203 6.96 7.65 -5.35
N ALA A 204 7.03 8.82 -5.99
CA ALA A 204 6.62 8.96 -7.38
C ALA A 204 7.50 8.12 -8.32
N VAL A 205 8.82 8.11 -8.08
CA VAL A 205 9.76 7.21 -8.77
C VAL A 205 9.38 5.75 -8.56
N ALA A 206 9.11 5.34 -7.32
CA ALA A 206 8.70 3.97 -7.01
C ALA A 206 7.38 3.60 -7.70
N VAL A 207 6.37 4.46 -7.62
CA VAL A 207 5.05 4.26 -8.25
C VAL A 207 5.17 4.10 -9.77
N LYS A 208 5.97 4.94 -10.44
CA LYS A 208 6.23 4.83 -11.88
C LYS A 208 6.82 3.45 -12.21
N LYS A 209 7.87 3.02 -11.49
CA LYS A 209 8.52 1.71 -11.69
C LYS A 209 7.57 0.54 -11.42
N PHE A 210 6.69 0.63 -10.42
CA PHE A 210 5.68 -0.39 -10.16
C PHE A 210 4.65 -0.50 -11.29
N TRP A 211 4.18 0.63 -11.82
CA TRP A 211 3.28 0.63 -12.98
C TRP A 211 3.94 0.02 -14.22
N GLU A 212 5.21 0.33 -14.48
CA GLU A 212 5.98 -0.24 -15.60
C GLU A 212 6.15 -1.77 -15.50
N GLN A 213 6.14 -2.32 -14.29
CA GLN A 213 6.21 -3.77 -14.04
C GLN A 213 4.83 -4.43 -13.84
N GLY A 214 3.72 -3.69 -14.00
CA GLY A 214 2.38 -4.22 -13.79
C GLY A 214 2.02 -4.53 -12.32
N ILE A 215 2.77 -4.01 -11.36
CA ILE A 215 2.52 -4.20 -9.92
C ILE A 215 1.36 -3.29 -9.48
N THR A 216 0.34 -3.89 -8.86
CA THR A 216 -0.85 -3.13 -8.44
C THR A 216 -0.61 -2.37 -7.14
N ILE A 217 -0.68 -1.04 -7.18
CA ILE A 217 -0.56 -0.19 -5.99
C ILE A 217 -1.93 -0.07 -5.30
N LEU A 218 -2.11 -0.78 -4.19
CA LEU A 218 -3.33 -0.71 -3.39
C LEU A 218 -3.45 0.62 -2.67
N ARG A 219 -2.34 1.12 -2.11
CA ARG A 219 -2.36 2.35 -1.32
C ARG A 219 -1.02 3.05 -1.22
N VAL A 220 -1.10 4.38 -1.17
CA VAL A 220 0.01 5.27 -0.78
C VAL A 220 -0.48 6.20 0.32
N GLY A 221 0.17 6.17 1.48
CA GLY A 221 -0.25 6.90 2.68
C GLY A 221 -1.34 6.19 3.51
N LEU A 222 -1.54 6.64 4.74
CA LEU A 222 -2.51 6.07 5.69
C LEU A 222 -3.93 6.61 5.48
N THR A 223 -4.94 5.99 6.10
CA THR A 223 -6.30 6.54 6.15
C THR A 223 -6.33 7.71 7.12
N PRO A 224 -6.88 8.88 6.74
CA PRO A 224 -6.97 10.05 7.62
C PRO A 224 -8.05 9.86 8.69
N GLU A 225 -7.91 8.86 9.55
CA GLU A 225 -8.79 8.66 10.70
C GLU A 225 -8.51 9.73 11.75
N LYS A 226 -9.56 10.24 12.41
CA LYS A 226 -9.46 11.35 13.38
C LYS A 226 -8.41 11.04 14.46
N GLU A 227 -8.44 9.84 15.02
CA GLU A 227 -7.49 9.39 16.03
C GLU A 227 -6.04 9.40 15.49
N LEU A 228 -5.81 8.92 14.27
CA LEU A 228 -4.47 8.98 13.67
C LEU A 228 -3.99 10.42 13.55
N LEU A 229 -4.83 11.31 13.00
CA LEU A 229 -4.49 12.71 12.76
C LEU A 229 -4.09 13.45 14.03
N GLU A 230 -4.84 13.26 15.11
CA GLU A 230 -4.58 13.87 16.42
C GLU A 230 -3.26 13.38 17.06
N ASN A 231 -2.75 12.24 16.59
CA ASN A 231 -1.55 11.60 17.11
C ASN A 231 -0.30 11.76 16.22
N ILE A 232 -0.40 12.37 15.04
CA ILE A 232 0.78 12.68 14.22
C ILE A 232 1.57 13.81 14.88
N LEU A 233 2.84 13.54 15.23
CA LEU A 233 3.78 14.52 15.76
C LEU A 233 4.65 15.13 14.66
N ALA A 234 5.09 14.32 13.70
CA ALA A 234 5.95 14.74 12.61
C ALA A 234 5.94 13.74 11.44
N GLY A 235 6.44 14.17 10.29
CA GLY A 235 6.66 13.34 9.11
C GLY A 235 5.82 13.75 7.89
N PRO A 236 5.99 13.05 6.76
CA PRO A 236 5.45 13.46 5.47
C PRO A 236 3.96 13.12 5.36
N TRP A 237 3.12 13.91 6.01
CA TRP A 237 1.67 13.76 6.00
C TRP A 237 0.99 14.69 5.00
N HIS A 238 0.04 14.14 4.24
CA HIS A 238 -0.93 14.91 3.46
C HIS A 238 -2.22 14.09 3.29
N PRO A 239 -3.42 14.67 3.42
CA PRO A 239 -4.70 13.94 3.30
C PRO A 239 -4.90 13.29 1.92
N SER A 240 -4.23 13.82 0.90
CA SER A 240 -4.27 13.31 -0.48
C SER A 240 -2.90 12.83 -0.97
N LEU A 241 -2.03 12.37 -0.06
CA LEU A 241 -0.65 11.95 -0.39
C LEU A 241 -0.62 10.99 -1.59
N GLY A 242 -1.50 9.99 -1.63
CA GLY A 242 -1.53 9.05 -2.73
C GLY A 242 -1.91 9.66 -4.07
N LEU A 243 -2.75 10.69 -4.11
CA LEU A 243 -3.06 11.42 -5.34
C LEU A 243 -1.85 12.26 -5.79
N LEU A 244 -1.21 12.97 -4.86
CA LEU A 244 -0.01 13.77 -5.15
C LEU A 244 1.10 12.91 -5.77
N VAL A 245 1.41 11.78 -5.11
CA VAL A 245 2.43 10.83 -5.58
C VAL A 245 2.07 10.25 -6.94
N LYS A 246 0.83 9.79 -7.14
CA LYS A 246 0.39 9.21 -8.41
C LYS A 246 0.37 10.25 -9.53
N SER A 247 -0.02 11.50 -9.24
CA SER A 247 0.02 12.60 -10.20
C SER A 247 1.45 12.94 -10.61
N LEU A 248 2.38 13.03 -9.65
CA LEU A 248 3.79 13.26 -9.94
C LEU A 248 4.39 12.12 -10.77
N ALA A 249 4.14 10.86 -10.40
CA ALA A 249 4.61 9.69 -11.15
C ALA A 249 4.04 9.67 -12.59
N PHE A 250 2.76 9.97 -12.74
CA PHE A 250 2.08 10.06 -14.03
C PHE A 250 2.69 11.17 -14.90
N ARG A 251 2.94 12.35 -14.31
CA ARG A 251 3.59 13.46 -15.00
C ARG A 251 5.00 13.10 -15.44
N MET A 252 5.80 12.47 -14.59
CA MET A 252 7.14 11.98 -14.96
C MET A 252 7.08 11.03 -16.16
N TYR A 253 6.14 10.09 -16.16
CA TYR A 253 5.97 9.13 -17.26
C TYR A 253 5.61 9.83 -18.58
N VAL A 254 4.63 10.74 -18.57
CA VAL A 254 4.22 11.46 -19.78
C VAL A 254 5.31 12.43 -20.25
N GLN A 255 5.98 13.14 -19.35
CA GLN A 255 7.08 14.04 -19.69
C GLN A 255 8.27 13.30 -20.32
N GLU A 256 8.61 12.12 -19.80
CA GLU A 256 9.63 11.26 -20.40
C GLU A 256 9.22 10.82 -21.82
N TYR A 257 7.99 10.35 -22.01
CA TYR A 257 7.49 9.98 -23.34
C TYR A 257 7.55 11.14 -24.35
N LEU A 258 7.15 12.35 -23.92
CA LEU A 258 7.19 13.55 -24.77
C LEU A 258 8.61 14.01 -25.08
N PHE A 259 9.52 13.90 -24.10
CA PHE A 259 10.93 14.22 -24.32
C PHE A 259 11.53 13.32 -25.41
N TRP A 260 11.25 12.02 -25.36
CA TRP A 260 11.74 11.07 -26.36
C TRP A 260 11.06 11.21 -27.73
N SER A 261 9.82 11.71 -27.80
CA SER A 261 9.17 11.94 -29.09
C SER A 261 9.78 13.11 -29.85
N SER A 262 10.36 14.10 -29.17
CA SER A 262 10.92 15.34 -29.77
C SER A 262 9.92 16.09 -30.67
N ARG A 263 8.62 15.93 -30.43
CA ARG A 263 7.55 16.50 -31.26
C ARG A 263 6.65 17.42 -30.44
N THR A 264 6.18 18.48 -31.09
CA THR A 264 5.21 19.40 -30.50
C THR A 264 3.85 18.71 -30.37
N VAL A 265 3.26 18.74 -29.18
CA VAL A 265 1.93 18.20 -28.90
C VAL A 265 0.87 19.08 -29.55
N GLN A 266 -0.02 18.47 -30.34
CA GLN A 266 -1.20 19.12 -30.92
C GLN A 266 -2.45 18.87 -30.06
N ALA A 267 -2.65 17.65 -29.56
CA ALA A 267 -3.77 17.32 -28.69
C ALA A 267 -3.47 16.09 -27.82
N ILE A 268 -4.03 16.05 -26.61
CA ILE A 268 -4.01 14.90 -25.70
C ILE A 268 -5.45 14.46 -25.46
N TYR A 269 -5.77 13.21 -25.76
CA TYR A 269 -7.05 12.58 -25.42
C TYR A 269 -6.85 11.76 -24.15
N LEU A 270 -7.40 12.25 -23.06
CA LEU A 270 -7.16 11.74 -21.72
C LEU A 270 -8.41 10.99 -21.21
N PRO A 271 -8.30 9.69 -20.86
CA PRO A 271 -9.37 9.00 -20.16
C PRO A 271 -9.80 9.76 -18.91
N SER A 272 -11.10 10.02 -18.72
CA SER A 272 -11.63 10.77 -17.57
C SER A 272 -11.17 10.18 -16.22
N ARG A 273 -10.97 8.85 -16.15
CA ARG A 273 -10.43 8.17 -14.96
C ARG A 273 -9.00 8.59 -14.56
N LEU A 274 -8.25 9.20 -15.46
CA LEU A 274 -6.87 9.68 -15.24
C LEU A 274 -6.79 11.19 -15.07
N GLU A 275 -7.91 11.91 -15.18
CA GLU A 275 -7.95 13.37 -15.12
C GLU A 275 -7.35 13.92 -13.83
N SER A 276 -7.67 13.31 -12.68
CA SER A 276 -7.10 13.72 -11.40
C SER A 276 -5.59 13.49 -11.31
N PHE A 277 -5.04 12.47 -12.00
CA PHE A 277 -3.60 12.24 -12.05
C PHE A 277 -2.92 13.24 -12.97
N PHE A 278 -3.55 13.58 -14.09
CA PHE A 278 -3.03 14.54 -15.04
C PHE A 278 -2.99 15.95 -14.45
N TRP A 279 -4.11 16.45 -13.92
CA TRP A 279 -4.16 17.82 -13.38
C TRP A 279 -3.64 17.94 -11.95
N GLY A 280 -3.51 16.82 -11.24
CA GLY A 280 -3.03 16.79 -9.86
C GLY A 280 -4.04 17.31 -8.85
N TYR A 281 -3.64 17.30 -7.58
CA TYR A 281 -4.49 17.75 -6.48
C TYR A 281 -4.79 19.25 -6.64
N LYS A 282 -6.08 19.61 -6.67
CA LYS A 282 -6.54 21.00 -6.88
C LYS A 282 -5.93 21.69 -8.12
N GLY A 283 -5.50 20.93 -9.13
CA GLY A 283 -4.96 21.49 -10.37
C GLY A 283 -3.50 21.95 -10.29
N GLU A 284 -2.75 21.56 -9.26
CA GLU A 284 -1.35 21.98 -9.07
C GLU A 284 -0.42 21.65 -10.25
N ALA A 285 -0.72 20.61 -11.03
CA ALA A 285 0.11 20.21 -12.16
C ALA A 285 -0.07 21.10 -13.39
N LYS A 286 -1.11 21.95 -13.44
CA LYS A 286 -1.39 22.84 -14.60
C LYS A 286 -0.21 23.75 -14.92
N THR A 287 0.44 24.30 -13.90
CA THR A 287 1.60 25.18 -14.08
C THR A 287 2.78 24.41 -14.69
N GLU A 288 3.01 23.18 -14.26
CA GLU A 288 4.09 22.32 -14.78
C GLU A 288 3.83 21.88 -16.23
N TRP A 289 2.59 21.58 -16.58
CA TRP A 289 2.21 21.28 -17.97
C TRP A 289 2.39 22.50 -18.88
N LYS A 290 1.98 23.69 -18.41
CA LYS A 290 2.11 24.93 -19.17
C LYS A 290 3.58 25.27 -19.46
N LYS A 291 4.50 24.99 -18.55
CA LYS A 291 5.95 25.18 -18.75
C LYS A 291 6.50 24.40 -19.95
N ILE A 292 5.87 23.29 -20.32
CA ILE A 292 6.26 22.47 -21.48
C ILE A 292 5.28 22.61 -22.65
N GLY A 293 4.52 23.71 -22.70
CA GLY A 293 3.63 24.03 -23.82
C GLY A 293 2.30 23.26 -23.82
N ILE A 294 1.94 22.59 -22.72
CA ILE A 294 0.67 21.86 -22.61
C ILE A 294 -0.30 22.66 -21.75
N GLY A 295 -1.19 23.41 -22.39
CA GLY A 295 -2.31 24.07 -21.73
C GLY A 295 -3.59 23.21 -21.70
N PRO A 296 -4.59 23.58 -20.87
CA PRO A 296 -5.88 22.89 -20.81
C PRO A 296 -6.60 22.77 -22.15
N GLU A 297 -6.41 23.73 -23.06
CA GLU A 297 -6.98 23.75 -24.40
C GLU A 297 -6.52 22.58 -25.30
N LEU A 298 -5.34 22.00 -25.00
CA LEU A 298 -4.81 20.86 -25.75
C LEU A 298 -5.31 19.52 -25.19
N VAL A 299 -5.96 19.50 -24.03
CA VAL A 299 -6.34 18.27 -23.34
C VAL A 299 -7.85 18.04 -23.43
N LYS A 300 -8.25 16.99 -24.15
CA LYS A 300 -9.64 16.55 -24.29
C LYS A 300 -9.88 15.37 -23.36
N THR A 301 -10.73 15.55 -22.35
CA THR A 301 -11.12 14.47 -21.44
C THR A 301 -12.38 13.76 -21.96
N GLY A 302 -12.43 12.44 -21.81
CA GLY A 302 -13.57 11.66 -22.28
C GLY A 302 -13.46 10.17 -21.94
N PRO A 303 -14.42 9.35 -22.41
CA PRO A 303 -14.46 7.91 -22.16
C PRO A 303 -13.46 7.13 -23.03
N TYR A 304 -12.23 7.65 -23.17
CA TYR A 304 -11.14 6.99 -23.90
C TYR A 304 -10.63 5.79 -23.10
N ARG A 305 -10.23 4.72 -23.80
CA ARG A 305 -9.62 3.54 -23.16
C ARG A 305 -8.20 3.83 -22.67
N GLU A 306 -7.45 4.51 -23.53
CA GLU A 306 -6.02 4.80 -23.39
C GLU A 306 -5.75 6.27 -23.64
N ILE A 307 -4.56 6.73 -23.25
CA ILE A 307 -4.09 8.08 -23.55
C ILE A 307 -3.65 8.09 -25.01
N LYS A 308 -4.15 9.04 -25.79
CA LYS A 308 -3.67 9.29 -27.14
C LYS A 308 -3.05 10.69 -27.21
N ILE A 309 -1.89 10.82 -27.84
CA ILE A 309 -1.21 12.09 -28.05
C ILE A 309 -1.07 12.29 -29.56
N ASP A 310 -1.73 13.32 -30.09
CA ASP A 310 -1.54 13.77 -31.46
C ASP A 310 -0.40 14.81 -31.45
N PHE A 311 0.52 14.68 -32.40
CA PHE A 311 1.65 15.57 -32.58
C PHE A 311 1.47 16.39 -33.86
N VAL A 312 2.04 17.59 -33.88
CA VAL A 312 2.14 18.37 -35.12
C VAL A 312 2.93 17.54 -36.14
N ASN A 313 2.44 17.54 -37.39
CA ASN A 313 3.11 16.89 -38.52
C ASN A 313 4.40 17.62 -38.89
#